data_AF-D8P6V2-F1
#
_entry.id   AF-D8P6V2-F1
#
_cell.length_a   1.000
_cell.length_b   1.000
_cell.length_c   1.000
_cell.angle_alpha   90.00
_cell.angle_beta   90.00
_cell.angle_gamma   90.00
#
_symmetry.space_group_name_H-M   'P 1'
#
loop_
_entity.id
_entity.type
_entity.pdbx_description
1 polymer ?
#
loop_
_entity_poly.entity_id
_entity_poly.type
_entity_poly.pdbx_seq_one_letter_code
_entity_poly.pdbx_strand_id
1 'polypeptide(L)' 'MLRYAVIFFIIALVAALFGFGGIAAEAASIAKILFMIFVVLFVVSLIWGLVAGRG' A
#
# COMPACT_ATOMS: atom_id res chain seq x y z
N MET A 1 -22.57 10.29 -15.55
CA MET A 1 -21.75 9.64 -14.50
C MET A 1 -21.60 8.13 -14.75
N LEU A 2 -22.68 7.35 -14.71
CA LEU A 2 -22.62 5.87 -14.85
C LEU A 2 -21.91 5.37 -16.12
N ARG A 3 -22.13 6.00 -17.28
CA ARG A 3 -21.45 5.67 -18.54
C ARG A 3 -19.93 5.79 -18.43
N TYR A 4 -19.43 6.85 -17.81
CA TYR A 4 -17.99 7.05 -17.62
C TYR A 4 -17.40 6.04 -16.63
N ALA A 5 -18.11 5.72 -15.54
CA ALA A 5 -17.67 4.71 -14.58
C ALA A 5 -17.49 3.33 -15.24
N VAL A 6 -18.43 2.91 -16.10
CA VAL A 6 -18.34 1.64 -16.85
C VAL A 6 -17.16 1.67 -17.83
N ILE A 7 -16.92 2.79 -18.51
CA ILE A 7 -15.79 2.93 -19.44
C ILE A 7 -14.46 2.81 -18.67
N PHE A 8 -14.30 3.52 -17.56
CA PHE A 8 -13.09 3.44 -16.73
C PHE A 8 -12.88 2.05 -16.13
N PHE A 9 -13.96 1.37 -15.74
CA PHE A 9 -13.91 0.01 -15.23
C PHE A 9 -13.36 -0.98 -16.29
N ILE A 10 -13.84 -0.88 -17.53
CA ILE A 10 -13.33 -1.72 -18.63
C ILE A 10 -11.85 -1.42 -18.91
N ILE A 11 -11.46 -0.15 -18.94
CA ILE A 11 -10.06 0.26 -19.13
C ILE A 11 -9.17 -0.33 -18.02
N ALA A 12 -9.62 -0.31 -16.77
CA ALA A 12 -8.88 -0.88 -15.64
C ALA A 12 -8.69 -2.40 -15.78
N LEU A 13 -9.71 -3.14 -16.22
CA LEU A 13 -9.60 -4.59 -16.46
C LEU A 13 -8.63 -4.92 -17.60
N VAL A 14 -8.70 -4.17 -18.70
CA VAL A 14 -7.78 -4.31 -19.82
C VAL A 14 -6.35 -4.02 -19.36
N ALA A 15 -6.11 -2.91 -18.65
CA ALA A 15 -4.80 -2.60 -18.09
C ALA A 15 -4.29 -3.70 -17.13
N ALA A 16 -5.19 -4.26 -16.30
CA ALA A 16 -4.89 -5.37 -15.40
C ALA A 16 -4.40 -6.63 -16.16
N LEU A 17 -5.06 -6.98 -17.26
CA LEU A 17 -4.73 -8.12 -18.11
C LEU A 17 -3.44 -7.93 -18.92
N PHE A 18 -3.20 -6.72 -19.45
CA PHE A 18 -2.13 -6.49 -20.44
C PHE A 18 -0.79 -6.03 -19.87
N GLY A 19 -0.68 -5.58 -18.61
CA GLY A 19 0.59 -5.01 -18.17
C GLY A 19 0.79 -4.73 -16.70
N PHE A 20 -0.25 -4.82 -15.87
CA PHE A 20 -0.09 -4.56 -14.43
C PHE A 20 0.70 -5.62 -13.66
N GLY A 21 0.93 -6.81 -14.24
CA GLY A 21 1.69 -7.88 -13.57
C GLY A 21 3.14 -7.48 -13.22
N GLY A 22 3.83 -6.79 -14.13
CA GLY A 22 5.20 -6.33 -13.88
C GLY A 22 5.28 -5.18 -12.87
N ILE A 23 4.35 -4.23 -12.95
CA ILE A 23 4.27 -3.09 -12.03
C ILE A 23 3.83 -3.55 -10.64
N ALA A 24 2.95 -4.54 -10.54
CA ALA A 24 2.53 -5.14 -9.29
C ALA A 24 3.70 -5.81 -8.56
N ALA A 25 4.62 -6.45 -9.28
CA ALA A 25 5.82 -7.05 -8.68
C ALA A 25 6.76 -5.99 -8.08
N GLU A 26 7.04 -4.92 -8.83
CA GLU A 26 7.86 -3.79 -8.36
C GLU A 26 7.19 -3.04 -7.20
N ALA A 27 5.89 -2.76 -7.32
CA ALA A 27 5.10 -2.13 -6.26
C ALA A 27 5.07 -2.99 -4.98
N ALA A 28 4.98 -4.32 -5.11
CA ALA A 28 5.05 -5.24 -3.97
C ALA A 28 6.42 -5.21 -3.28
N SER A 29 7.51 -5.02 -4.04
CA SER A 29 8.85 -4.83 -3.47
C SER A 29 8.94 -3.56 -2.63
N ILE A 30 8.48 -2.43 -3.19
CA ILE A 30 8.45 -1.14 -2.50
C ILE A 30 7.56 -1.19 -1.25
N ALA A 31 6.39 -1.84 -1.35
CA ALA A 31 5.47 -2.01 -0.23
C ALA A 31 6.10 -2.78 0.94
N LYS A 32 6.91 -3.81 0.67
CA LYS A 32 7.63 -4.55 1.72
C LYS A 32 8.61 -3.66 2.48
N ILE A 33 9.33 -2.79 1.79
CA ILE A 33 10.27 -1.85 2.41
C ILE A 33 9.52 -0.86 3.32
N LEU A 34 8.45 -0.24 2.81
CA LEU A 34 7.62 0.68 3.59
C LEU A 34 6.98 0.01 4.80
N PHE A 35 6.50 -1.23 4.64
CA PHE A 35 5.94 -2.01 5.74
C PHE A 35 6.98 -2.26 6.84
N MET A 36 8.22 -2.62 6.47
CA MET A 36 9.29 -2.81 7.45
C MET A 36 9.61 -1.52 8.21
N ILE A 37 9.70 -0.38 7.50
CA ILE A 37 9.91 0.94 8.12
C ILE A 37 8.78 1.25 9.10
N PHE A 38 7.53 1.03 8.69
CA PHE A 38 6.36 1.24 9.54
C PHE A 38 6.42 0.38 10.80
N VAL A 39 6.77 -0.91 10.69
CA VAL A 39 6.90 -1.80 11.84
C VAL A 39 7.95 -1.30 12.83
N VAL A 40 9.12 -0.87 12.34
CA VAL A 40 10.18 -0.32 13.21
C VAL A 40 9.67 0.92 13.94
N LEU A 41 9.08 1.87 13.22
CA LEU A 41 8.53 3.09 13.81
C LEU A 41 7.40 2.79 14.80
N PHE A 42 6.53 1.84 14.47
CA PHE A 42 5.45 1.40 15.33
C PHE A 42 5.98 0.82 16.65
N VAL A 43 6.99 -0.04 16.59
CA VAL A 43 7.62 -0.62 17.79
C VAL A 43 8.29 0.48 18.62
N VAL A 44 9.04 1.39 18.01
CA VAL A 44 9.66 2.52 18.70
C VAL A 44 8.60 3.40 19.38
N SER A 45 7.54 3.75 18.65
CA SER A 45 6.43 4.55 19.17
C SER A 45 5.70 3.84 20.32
N LEU A 46 5.48 2.53 20.20
CA LEU A 46 4.84 1.72 21.23
C LEU A 46 5.68 1.67 22.51
N ILE A 47 6.99 1.45 22.38
CA ILE A 47 7.93 1.46 23.52
C ILE A 47 7.95 2.84 24.16
N TRP A 48 8.05 3.91 23.36
CA TRP A 48 8.03 5.28 23.86
C TRP A 48 6.73 5.60 24.60
N GLY A 49 5.58 5.21 24.06
CA GLY A 49 4.28 5.39 24.71
C GLY A 49 4.16 4.62 26.02
N LEU A 50 4.66 3.38 26.07
CA LEU A 50 4.65 2.54 27.28
C LEU A 50 5.59 3.06 28.39
N VAL A 51 6.71 3.68 28.00
CA VAL A 51 7.69 4.27 28.93
C VAL A 51 7.24 5.65 29.39
N ALA A 52 6.77 6.50 28.47
CA ALA A 52 6.34 7.87 28.77
C ALA A 52 4.98 7.92 29.51
N GLY A 53 4.11 6.93 29.34
CA GLY A 53 2.83 6.84 30.06
C GLY A 53 2.95 6.38 31.53
N ARG A 54 4.17 6.22 32.06
CA ARG A 54 4.45 5.83 33.45
C ARG A 54 5.03 6.97 34.31
N GLY A 55 4.82 8.24 33.92
CA GLY A 55 5.19 9.44 34.69
C GLY A 55 3.98 10.24 35.12
#